data_AF-A0A392TEK3-F1
#
_entry.id   AF-A0A392TEK3-F1
#
_cell.length_a   1.000
_cell.length_b   1.000
_cell.length_c   1.000
_cell.angle_alpha   90.00
_cell.angle_beta   90.00
_cell.angle_gamma   90.00
#
_symmetry.space_group_name_H-M   'P 1'
#
loop_
_entity.id
_entity.type
_entity.pdbx_description
1 polymer ?
#
loop_
_entity_poly.entity_id
_entity_poly.type
_entity_poly.pdbx_seq_one_letter_code
_entity_poly.pdbx_strand_id
1 'polypeptide(L)'
;FPPPPFYPRFPSPEAWNEYRQADQLEYQAIMNRNEAVFYEQYGAHMRTQDEQRAAATASGAAAGGVSPIFTYGELGMDDSP
;
A
#
# COMPACT_ATOMS: atom_id res chain seq x y z
N PHE A 1 -52.66 -11.57 6.69
CA PHE A 1 -51.30 -11.95 7.06
C PHE A 1 -50.88 -11.11 8.27
N PRO A 2 -50.52 -11.70 9.41
CA PRO A 2 -49.83 -10.94 10.45
C PRO A 2 -48.52 -10.41 9.86
N PRO A 3 -48.09 -9.19 10.22
CA PRO A 3 -46.79 -8.71 9.78
C PRO A 3 -45.70 -9.70 10.22
N PRO A 4 -44.65 -9.92 9.41
CA PRO A 4 -43.55 -10.79 9.78
C PRO A 4 -42.94 -10.34 11.13
N PRO A 5 -42.46 -11.28 11.97
CA PRO A 5 -41.96 -10.99 13.32
C PRO A 5 -40.63 -10.21 13.33
N PHE A 6 -40.09 -9.88 12.16
CA PHE A 6 -39.03 -8.89 12.03
C PHE A 6 -39.61 -7.48 12.16
N TYR A 7 -40.14 -7.19 13.35
CA TYR A 7 -40.08 -5.85 13.95
C TYR A 7 -38.93 -5.87 14.96
N PRO A 8 -37.70 -5.52 14.52
CA PRO A 8 -36.46 -6.14 15.00
C PRO A 8 -35.44 -5.12 15.54
N ARG A 9 -34.88 -5.33 16.75
CA ARG A 9 -33.79 -4.51 17.39
C ARG A 9 -34.10 -3.01 17.65
N PHE A 10 -34.96 -2.38 16.87
CA PHE A 10 -35.29 -0.97 16.92
C PHE A 10 -36.81 -0.75 17.09
N PRO A 11 -37.22 0.22 17.89
CA PRO A 11 -38.62 0.42 18.28
C PRO A 11 -39.49 1.02 17.16
N SER A 12 -38.89 1.60 16.12
CA SER A 12 -39.62 2.15 14.97
C SER A 12 -38.76 2.21 13.70
N PRO A 13 -39.37 2.39 12.52
CA PRO A 13 -38.65 2.66 11.27
C PRO A 13 -37.76 3.91 11.33
N GLU A 14 -38.19 4.94 12.07
CA GLU A 14 -37.41 6.16 12.30
C GLU A 14 -36.14 5.84 13.10
N ALA A 15 -36.26 5.07 14.18
CA ALA A 15 -35.11 4.64 14.98
C ALA A 15 -34.10 3.79 14.16
N TRP A 16 -34.59 2.99 13.21
CA TRP A 16 -33.74 2.27 12.26
C TRP A 16 -33.00 3.21 11.29
N ASN A 17 -33.70 4.22 10.76
CA ASN A 17 -33.09 5.19 9.85
C ASN A 17 -32.02 6.03 10.56
N GLU A 18 -32.27 6.46 11.79
CA GLU A 18 -31.30 7.18 12.62
C GLU A 18 -30.06 6.33 12.88
N TYR A 19 -30.23 5.06 13.27
CA TYR A 19 -29.12 4.13 13.45
C TYR A 19 -28.28 4.00 12.18
N ARG A 20 -28.92 3.78 11.02
CA ARG A 20 -28.20 3.66 9.74
C ARG A 20 -27.45 4.93 9.38
N GLN A 21 -28.04 6.10 9.64
CA GLN A 21 -27.39 7.37 9.35
C GLN A 21 -26.14 7.56 10.24
N ALA A 22 -26.25 7.26 11.54
CA ALA A 22 -25.12 7.33 12.46
C ALA A 22 -24.01 6.35 12.07
N ASP A 23 -24.36 5.10 11.79
CA ASP A 23 -23.43 4.05 11.34
C ASP A 23 -22.72 4.43 10.04
N GLN A 24 -23.45 5.00 9.07
CA GLN A 24 -22.86 5.50 7.83
C GLN A 24 -21.89 6.66 8.06
N LEU A 25 -22.22 7.60 8.94
CA LEU A 25 -21.32 8.72 9.26
C LEU A 25 -20.04 8.24 9.94
N GLU A 26 -20.16 7.31 10.89
CA GLU A 26 -19.00 6.72 11.57
C GLU A 26 -18.12 5.92 10.60
N TYR A 27 -18.72 5.08 9.76
CA TYR A 27 -18.01 4.34 8.72
C TYR A 27 -17.23 5.28 7.79
N GLN A 28 -17.87 6.36 7.31
CA GLN A 28 -17.22 7.33 6.43
C GLN A 28 -16.09 8.07 7.16
N ALA A 29 -16.27 8.45 8.42
CA ALA A 29 -15.22 9.10 9.20
C ALA A 29 -13.98 8.19 9.39
N ILE A 30 -14.21 6.91 9.69
CA ILE A 30 -13.14 5.91 9.80
C ILE A 30 -12.46 5.71 8.46
N MET A 31 -13.23 5.59 7.37
CA MET A 31 -12.68 5.40 6.03
C MET A 31 -11.80 6.58 5.61
N ASN A 32 -12.28 7.81 5.79
CA ASN A 32 -11.53 9.03 5.48
C ASN A 32 -10.23 9.12 6.29
N ARG A 33 -10.28 8.74 7.57
CA ARG A 33 -9.09 8.69 8.42
C ARG A 33 -8.08 7.66 7.93
N ASN A 34 -8.54 6.45 7.59
CA ASN A 34 -7.68 5.39 7.10
C ASN A 34 -7.06 5.76 5.75
N GLU A 35 -7.84 6.37 4.86
CA GLU A 35 -7.36 6.87 3.57
C GLU A 35 -6.27 7.94 3.75
N ALA A 36 -6.49 8.92 4.65
CA ALA A 36 -5.50 9.93 4.95
C ALA A 36 -4.19 9.32 5.48
N VAL A 37 -4.29 8.38 6.43
CA VAL A 37 -3.12 7.67 6.98
C VAL A 37 -2.41 6.86 5.89
N PHE A 38 -3.16 6.19 5.02
CA PHE A 38 -2.59 5.41 3.93
C PHE A 38 -1.74 6.28 2.99
N TYR A 39 -2.26 7.41 2.52
CA TYR A 39 -1.53 8.28 1.60
C TYR A 39 -0.33 8.97 2.25
N GLU A 40 -0.43 9.34 3.53
CA GLU A 40 0.69 9.90 4.28
C GLU A 40 1.85 8.89 4.40
N GLN A 41 1.54 7.67 4.83
CA GLN A 41 2.53 6.61 4.99
C GLN A 41 3.10 6.14 3.65
N TYR A 42 2.24 5.96 2.65
CA TYR A 42 2.67 5.61 1.30
C TYR A 42 3.59 6.69 0.72
N GLY A 43 3.24 7.97 0.85
CA GLY A 43 4.09 9.08 0.41
C GLY A 43 5.43 9.15 1.15
N ALA A 44 5.46 8.81 2.44
CA ALA A 44 6.72 8.70 3.19
C ALA A 44 7.58 7.52 2.71
N HIS A 45 6.96 6.36 2.46
CA HIS A 45 7.63 5.18 1.93
C HIS A 45 8.23 5.45 0.54
N MET A 46 7.46 6.05 -0.37
CA MET A 46 7.91 6.39 -1.72
C MET A 46 9.12 7.32 -1.69
N ARG A 47 9.09 8.38 -0.88
CA ARG A 47 10.23 9.30 -0.73
C ARG A 47 11.47 8.59 -0.22
N THR A 48 11.32 7.74 0.80
CA THR A 48 12.44 6.95 1.35
C THR A 48 13.02 6.00 0.30
N GLN A 49 12.15 5.32 -0.47
CA GLN A 49 12.57 4.42 -1.54
C GLN A 49 13.30 5.17 -2.66
N ASP A 50 12.78 6.33 -3.07
CA ASP A 50 13.41 7.17 -4.10
C ASP A 50 14.77 7.69 -3.63
N GLU A 51 14.89 8.12 -2.37
CA GLU A 51 16.17 8.52 -1.78
C GLU A 51 17.17 7.36 -1.73
N GLN A 52 16.73 6.16 -1.33
CA GLN A 52 17.59 4.96 -1.38
C GLN A 52 18.02 4.62 -2.80
N ARG A 53 17.12 4.69 -3.78
CA ARG A 53 17.43 4.46 -5.19
C ARG A 53 18.39 5.53 -5.73
N ALA A 54 18.20 6.79 -5.37
CA ALA A 54 19.10 7.88 -5.74
C ALA A 54 20.49 7.69 -5.13
N ALA A 55 20.57 7.32 -3.85
CA ALA A 55 21.83 7.01 -3.17
C ALA A 55 22.55 5.80 -3.78
N ALA A 56 21.81 4.74 -4.13
CA ALA A 56 22.37 3.56 -4.82
C ALA A 56 22.88 3.91 -6.22
N THR A 57 22.13 4.73 -6.98
CA THR A 57 22.55 5.21 -8.31
C THR A 57 23.80 6.09 -8.22
N ALA A 58 23.83 7.01 -7.26
CA ALA A 58 25.00 7.87 -7.02
C ALA A 58 26.22 7.05 -6.59
N SER A 59 26.02 6.03 -5.75
CA SER A 59 27.09 5.11 -5.32
C SER A 59 27.61 4.26 -6.48
N GLY A 60 26.72 3.76 -7.35
CA GLY A 60 27.10 3.03 -8.56
C GLY A 60 27.84 3.90 -9.58
N ALA A 61 27.44 5.17 -9.72
CA ALA A 61 28.15 6.14 -10.54
C ALA A 61 29.53 6.50 -9.97
N ALA A 62 29.65 6.66 -8.65
CA ALA A 62 30.91 6.93 -7.95
C ALA A 62 31.86 5.71 -7.95
N ALA A 63 31.32 4.49 -7.93
CA ALA A 63 32.08 3.25 -8.12
C ALA A 63 32.45 2.97 -9.60
N GLY A 64 32.17 3.92 -10.50
CA GLY A 64 32.65 3.88 -11.88
C GLY A 64 31.80 3.06 -12.86
N GLY A 65 30.53 2.76 -12.57
CA GLY A 65 29.59 2.19 -13.56
C GLY A 65 30.06 0.90 -14.24
N VAL A 66 30.97 0.14 -13.62
CA VAL A 66 31.45 -1.13 -14.18
C VAL A 66 30.47 -2.21 -13.76
N SER A 67 29.50 -2.52 -14.61
CA SER A 67 29.00 -3.89 -14.67
C SER A 67 30.24 -4.77 -14.82
N PRO A 68 30.48 -5.77 -13.95
CA PRO A 68 31.62 -6.66 -14.13
C PRO A 68 31.37 -7.44 -15.43
N ILE A 69 31.96 -6.94 -16.52
CA ILE A 69 32.05 -7.68 -17.76
C ILE A 69 33.17 -8.67 -17.53
N PHE A 70 32.80 -9.87 -17.09
CA PHE A 70 33.71 -11.00 -17.09
C PHE A 70 33.89 -11.44 -18.55
N THR A 71 35.11 -11.33 -19.06
CA THR A 71 35.47 -11.97 -20.33
C THR A 71 35.59 -13.49 -20.12
N TYR A 72 35.19 -14.30 -21.11
CA TYR A 72 35.21 -15.78 -21.02
C TYR A 72 36.56 -16.36 -20.55
N GLY A 73 37.68 -15.72 -20.88
CA GLY A 73 39.01 -16.13 -20.41
C GLY A 73 39.27 -15.94 -18.91
N GLU A 74 38.53 -15.06 -18.22
CA GLU A 74 38.68 -14.80 -16.78
C GLU A 74 37.87 -15.78 -15.91
N LEU A 75 36.86 -16.43 -16.50
CA LEU A 75 36.03 -17.47 -15.85
C LEU A 75 36.62 -18.88 -15.99
N GLY A 76 37.82 -19.02 -16.57
CA GLY A 76 38.47 -20.32 -16.75
C GLY A 76 37.72 -21.27 -17.70
N MET A 77 36.88 -20.73 -18.59
CA MET A 77 36.12 -21.48 -19.60
C MET A 77 36.82 -21.54 -20.96
N ASP A 78 38.15 -21.48 -20.95
CA ASP A 78 39.01 -21.76 -22.10
C ASP A 78 39.79 -23.05 -21.81
N ASP A 79 39.06 -24.17 -21.74
CA ASP A 79 39.66 -25.50 -21.91
C ASP A 79 39.18 -26.04 -23.27
N SER A 80 39.91 -25.64 -24.32
CA SER A 80 39.94 -26.36 -25.60
C SER A 80 40.93 -27.51 -25.46
N PRO A 81 40.52 -28.72 -25.87
CA PRO A 81 40.82 -29.16 -27.24
C PRO A 81 39.60 -29.24 -28.14
#